data_AF-A0AAE0AIJ8-F1
#
_entry.id   AF-A0AAE0AIJ8-F1
#
_cell.length_a   1.000
_cell.length_b   1.000
_cell.length_c   1.000
_cell.angle_alpha   90.00
_cell.angle_beta   90.00
_cell.angle_gamma   90.00
#
_symmetry.space_group_name_H-M   'P 1'
#
loop_
_entity.id
_entity.type
_entity.pdbx_description
1 polymer ?
#
loop_
_entity_poly.entity_id
_entity_poly.type
_entity_poly.pdbx_seq_one_letter_code
_entity_poly.pdbx_strand_id
1 'polypeptide(L)'
;MGMAKWWIIGMLTVIHIVGILIFIRGFLLTRTELPYYSNCSDVSQSPCSSPNPPQCWTRPAVDRLVIIVLDALRFDFVAPATFFKESKPWMDRLPILQRLASINGSSSARIFKAIADPPTTSLQRLKGLTTGGLPTFVDVGNSFGAPAIVEDNLIHQVCFLFSFSYSGKQI
;
A
#
# COMPACT_ATOMS: atom_id res chain seq x y z
N MET A 1 -11.94 30.81 -50.98
CA MET A 1 -10.75 30.41 -50.17
C MET A 1 -11.05 30.09 -48.70
N GLY A 2 -12.32 29.97 -48.28
CA GLY A 2 -12.69 29.69 -46.88
C GLY A 2 -12.97 28.21 -46.57
N MET A 3 -13.66 27.50 -47.46
CA MET A 3 -14.15 26.13 -47.19
C MET A 3 -13.02 25.10 -46.95
N ALA A 4 -11.94 25.18 -47.73
CA ALA A 4 -10.78 24.29 -47.56
C ALA A 4 -10.06 24.50 -46.21
N LYS A 5 -10.03 25.74 -45.69
CA LYS A 5 -9.44 26.03 -44.38
C LYS A 5 -10.27 25.46 -43.23
N TRP A 6 -11.59 25.59 -43.30
CA TRP A 6 -12.49 25.00 -42.30
C TRP A 6 -12.43 23.47 -42.29
N TRP A 7 -12.29 22.86 -43.46
CA TRP A 7 -12.10 21.41 -43.58
C TRP A 7 -10.81 20.92 -42.89
N ILE A 8 -9.70 21.62 -43.08
CA ILE A 8 -8.41 21.29 -42.46
C ILE A 8 -8.49 21.43 -40.93
N ILE A 9 -9.13 22.49 -40.42
CA ILE A 9 -9.32 22.69 -38.97
C ILE A 9 -10.21 21.59 -38.39
N GLY A 10 -11.26 21.18 -39.10
CA GLY A 10 -12.11 20.05 -38.72
C GLY A 10 -11.32 18.74 -38.60
N MET A 11 -10.46 18.42 -39.58
CA MET A 11 -9.63 17.21 -39.53
C MET A 11 -8.62 17.24 -38.38
N LEU A 12 -7.98 18.38 -38.12
CA LEU A 12 -7.05 18.54 -37.01
C LEU A 12 -7.74 18.38 -35.64
N THR A 13 -8.94 18.94 -35.49
CA THR A 13 -9.71 18.80 -34.23
C THR A 13 -10.16 17.36 -34.00
N VAL A 14 -10.58 16.65 -35.05
CA VAL A 14 -10.93 15.22 -34.95
C VAL A 14 -9.71 14.38 -34.54
N ILE A 15 -8.54 14.60 -35.15
CA ILE A 15 -7.30 13.90 -34.76
C ILE A 15 -6.94 14.15 -33.30
N HIS A 16 -7.08 15.37 -32.80
CA HIS A 16 -6.82 15.69 -31.39
C HIS A 16 -7.83 15.00 -30.47
N ILE A 17 -9.12 15.00 -30.80
CA ILE A 17 -10.15 14.30 -30.02
C ILE A 17 -9.86 12.80 -29.96
N VAL A 18 -9.51 12.18 -31.10
CA VAL A 18 -9.15 10.76 -31.15
C VAL A 18 -7.88 10.47 -30.33
N GLY A 19 -6.86 11.33 -30.44
CA GLY A 19 -5.64 11.22 -29.64
C GLY A 19 -5.91 11.32 -28.14
N ILE A 20 -6.77 12.25 -27.72
CA ILE A 20 -7.20 12.39 -26.32
C ILE A 20 -7.99 11.15 -25.86
N LEU A 21 -8.88 10.62 -26.69
CA LEU A 21 -9.66 9.42 -26.34
C LEU A 21 -8.77 8.18 -26.19
N ILE A 22 -7.79 8.00 -27.09
CA ILE A 22 -6.80 6.93 -26.99
C ILE A 22 -5.92 7.12 -25.75
N PHE A 23 -5.51 8.37 -25.47
CA PHE A 23 -4.71 8.69 -24.29
C PHE A 23 -5.47 8.40 -22.99
N ILE A 24 -6.72 8.85 -22.86
CA ILE A 24 -7.55 8.59 -21.68
C ILE A 24 -7.80 7.07 -21.50
N ARG A 25 -7.99 6.33 -22.59
CA ARG A 25 -8.22 4.87 -22.55
C ARG A 25 -6.96 4.05 -22.26
N GLY A 26 -5.79 4.48 -22.76
CA GLY A 26 -4.55 3.69 -22.73
C GLY A 26 -3.55 4.11 -21.64
N PHE A 27 -3.53 5.39 -21.25
CA PHE A 27 -2.61 5.92 -20.24
C PHE A 27 -3.12 5.68 -18.81
N LEU A 28 -4.45 5.68 -18.61
CA LEU A 28 -5.03 5.38 -17.31
C LEU A 28 -5.03 3.86 -17.12
N LEU A 29 -4.00 3.36 -16.43
CA LEU A 29 -3.98 2.00 -15.90
C LEU A 29 -5.21 1.81 -15.00
N THR A 30 -6.26 1.20 -15.55
CA THR A 30 -7.41 0.76 -14.78
C THR A 30 -7.06 -0.61 -14.22
N ARG A 31 -6.72 -0.66 -12.92
CA ARG A 31 -6.50 -1.94 -12.25
C ARG A 31 -7.84 -2.66 -12.17
N THR A 32 -7.86 -3.91 -12.62
CA THR A 32 -8.95 -4.84 -12.33
C THR A 32 -8.77 -5.33 -10.90
N GLU A 33 -9.61 -4.81 -10.00
CA GLU A 33 -9.65 -5.25 -8.60
C GLU A 33 -10.38 -6.60 -8.58
N LEU A 34 -9.66 -7.67 -8.24
CA LEU A 34 -10.22 -9.02 -8.18
C LEU A 34 -10.92 -9.21 -6.82
N PRO A 35 -12.24 -9.47 -6.76
CA PRO A 35 -12.98 -9.62 -5.51
C PRO A 35 -12.87 -11.04 -4.94
N TYR A 36 -11.66 -11.63 -5.00
CA TYR A 36 -11.41 -12.97 -4.48
C TYR A 36 -10.75 -12.87 -3.11
N TYR A 37 -11.18 -13.73 -2.20
CA TYR A 37 -10.61 -13.89 -0.87
C TYR A 37 -9.98 -15.27 -0.75
N SER A 38 -8.87 -15.35 0.00
CA SER A 38 -8.23 -16.63 0.31
C SER A 38 -9.16 -17.51 1.14
N ASN A 39 -9.39 -18.75 0.71
CA ASN A 39 -10.21 -19.72 1.43
C ASN A 39 -9.34 -20.81 2.08
N CYS A 40 -9.92 -21.48 3.07
CA CYS A 40 -9.31 -22.61 3.77
C CYS A 40 -8.83 -23.73 2.84
N SER A 41 -9.61 -24.00 1.80
CA SER A 41 -9.30 -25.01 0.78
C SER A 41 -7.98 -24.73 0.05
N ASP A 42 -7.60 -23.46 -0.05
CA ASP A 42 -6.45 -23.02 -0.86
C ASP A 42 -5.14 -23.33 -0.15
N VAL A 43 -5.18 -23.47 1.19
CA VAL A 43 -4.04 -23.85 2.03
C VAL A 43 -3.55 -25.26 1.68
N SER A 44 -4.47 -26.19 1.35
CA SER A 44 -4.11 -27.57 0.96
C SER A 44 -3.29 -27.66 -0.32
N GLN A 45 -3.37 -26.63 -1.19
CA GLN A 45 -2.61 -26.54 -2.43
C GLN A 45 -1.28 -25.78 -2.26
N SER A 46 -1.02 -25.21 -1.07
CA SER A 46 0.21 -24.49 -0.81
C SER A 46 1.37 -25.46 -0.54
N PRO A 47 2.57 -25.19 -1.10
CA PRO A 47 3.75 -26.04 -0.91
C PRO A 47 4.26 -26.08 0.54
N CYS A 48 3.72 -25.24 1.42
CA CYS A 48 4.11 -25.10 2.82
C CYS A 48 3.21 -25.91 3.78
N SER A 49 2.20 -26.62 3.29
CA SER A 49 1.20 -27.28 4.14
C SER A 49 1.43 -28.78 4.30
N SER A 50 1.31 -29.26 5.54
CA SER A 50 1.29 -30.68 5.87
C SER A 50 -0.02 -31.32 5.37
N PRO A 51 -0.02 -32.57 4.88
CA PRO A 51 -1.18 -33.20 4.23
C PRO A 51 -2.44 -33.38 5.08
N ASN A 52 -2.42 -33.01 6.37
CA ASN A 52 -3.59 -32.91 7.25
C ASN A 52 -3.34 -31.82 8.30
N PRO A 53 -3.61 -30.54 8.00
CA PRO A 53 -3.42 -29.50 8.99
C PRO A 53 -4.53 -29.63 10.05
N PRO A 54 -4.21 -29.65 11.37
CA PRO A 54 -5.22 -29.70 12.43
C PRO A 54 -6.08 -28.43 12.50
N GLN A 55 -5.75 -27.43 11.70
CA GLN A 55 -6.36 -26.11 11.67
C GLN A 55 -6.43 -25.63 10.23
N CYS A 56 -7.46 -24.85 9.91
CA CYS A 56 -7.73 -24.34 8.58
C CYS A 56 -6.59 -23.50 7.99
N TRP A 57 -5.78 -22.87 8.87
CA TRP A 57 -4.73 -21.93 8.50
C TRP A 57 -3.37 -22.39 9.02
N THR A 58 -2.31 -21.76 8.51
CA THR A 58 -0.95 -21.97 8.98
C THR A 58 -0.83 -21.62 10.48
N ARG A 59 0.06 -22.31 11.18
CA ARG A 59 0.30 -22.00 12.60
C ARG A 59 0.91 -20.60 12.71
N PRO A 60 0.38 -19.74 13.59
CA PRO A 60 0.94 -18.41 13.77
C PRO A 60 2.38 -18.50 14.29
N ALA A 61 3.27 -17.70 13.72
CA ALA A 61 4.68 -17.65 14.14
C ALA A 61 4.88 -16.87 15.46
N VAL A 62 3.86 -16.11 15.89
CA VAL A 62 3.89 -15.24 17.07
C VAL A 62 2.59 -15.41 17.86
N ASP A 63 2.65 -15.31 19.18
CA ASP A 63 1.46 -15.46 20.04
C ASP A 63 0.55 -14.24 20.01
N ARG A 64 1.13 -13.04 19.83
CA ARG A 64 0.41 -11.76 19.82
C ARG A 64 1.01 -10.82 18.79
N LEU A 65 0.15 -10.17 18.01
CA LEU A 65 0.53 -9.17 17.03
C LEU A 65 -0.11 -7.83 17.38
N VAL A 66 0.72 -6.78 17.45
CA VAL A 66 0.26 -5.40 17.65
C VAL A 66 0.77 -4.58 16.47
N ILE A 67 -0.16 -4.03 15.67
CA ILE A 67 0.14 -3.16 14.55
C ILE A 67 -0.20 -1.72 14.96
N ILE A 68 0.80 -0.84 14.93
CA ILE A 68 0.64 0.58 15.24
C ILE A 68 0.90 1.37 13.97
N VAL A 69 -0.12 2.10 13.50
CA VAL A 69 0.00 3.00 12.35
C VAL A 69 0.12 4.42 12.87
N LEU A 70 1.23 5.08 12.55
CA LEU A 70 1.50 6.47 12.90
C LEU A 70 1.41 7.31 11.61
N ASP A 71 0.38 8.15 11.52
CA ASP A 71 0.24 9.05 10.37
C ASP A 71 1.30 10.15 10.41
N ALA A 72 1.75 10.60 9.24
CA ALA A 72 2.76 11.63 9.04
C ALA A 72 4.13 11.40 9.72
N LEU A 73 4.46 10.17 10.15
CA LEU A 73 5.77 9.85 10.71
C LEU A 73 6.83 9.68 9.61
N ARG A 74 7.70 10.68 9.47
CA ARG A 74 8.82 10.63 8.53
C ARG A 74 9.94 9.72 9.03
N PHE A 75 10.59 9.01 8.10
CA PHE A 75 11.72 8.11 8.38
C PHE A 75 12.86 8.78 9.18
N ASP A 76 13.19 10.04 8.85
CA ASP A 76 14.25 10.82 9.53
C ASP A 76 14.00 11.04 11.03
N PHE A 77 12.79 10.82 11.55
CA PHE A 77 12.50 10.92 12.99
C PHE A 77 12.81 9.62 13.75
N VAL A 78 12.80 8.48 13.04
CA VAL A 78 12.97 7.14 13.61
C VAL A 78 14.40 6.63 13.40
N ALA A 79 14.97 6.91 12.24
CA ALA A 79 16.30 6.46 11.89
C ALA A 79 17.37 7.17 12.75
N PRO A 80 18.36 6.43 13.29
CA PRO A 80 19.51 7.02 13.96
C PRO A 80 20.20 8.08 13.10
N ALA A 81 20.66 9.18 13.71
CA ALA A 81 21.37 10.24 12.97
C ALA A 81 22.64 9.74 12.26
N THR A 82 23.20 8.60 12.66
CA THR A 82 24.36 7.95 12.01
C THR A 82 24.11 7.55 10.56
N PHE A 83 22.85 7.40 10.14
CA PHE A 83 22.49 7.12 8.74
C PHE A 83 22.62 8.34 7.82
N PHE A 84 22.79 9.55 8.36
CA PHE A 84 22.80 10.80 7.60
C PHE A 84 24.15 11.51 7.72
N LYS A 85 24.54 12.19 6.63
CA LYS A 85 25.77 13.00 6.59
C LYS A 85 25.71 14.23 7.50
N GLU A 86 24.51 14.77 7.71
CA GLU A 86 24.25 15.92 8.56
C GLU A 86 23.13 15.57 9.55
N SER A 87 23.42 15.72 10.85
CA SER A 87 22.44 15.55 11.91
C SER A 87 21.57 16.80 12.00
N LYS A 88 20.24 16.60 12.07
CA LYS A 88 19.25 17.67 12.13
C LYS A 88 18.66 17.78 13.54
N PRO A 89 18.19 18.96 13.98
CA PRO A 89 17.73 19.16 15.37
C PRO A 89 16.58 18.25 15.83
N TRP A 90 15.78 17.72 14.90
CA TRP A 90 14.64 16.83 15.14
C TRP A 90 14.98 15.34 15.06
N MET A 91 16.22 15.00 14.69
CA MET A 91 16.69 13.62 14.72
C MET A 91 16.92 13.16 16.16
N ASP A 92 16.86 11.85 16.36
CA ASP A 92 17.07 11.19 17.63
C ASP A 92 16.13 11.62 18.78
N ARG A 93 14.96 12.21 18.47
CA ARG A 93 13.97 12.64 19.48
C ARG A 93 13.05 11.53 19.98
N LEU A 94 13.12 10.35 19.39
CA LEU A 94 12.36 9.15 19.78
C LEU A 94 13.29 8.12 20.47
N PRO A 95 13.68 8.35 21.74
CA PRO A 95 14.69 7.52 22.41
C PRO A 95 14.25 6.08 22.62
N ILE A 96 12.93 5.82 22.71
CA ILE A 96 12.39 4.47 22.86
C ILE A 96 12.67 3.64 21.60
N LEU A 97 12.41 4.20 20.42
CA LEU A 97 12.65 3.50 19.15
C LEU A 97 14.13 3.26 18.91
N GLN A 98 14.97 4.25 19.24
CA GLN A 98 16.42 4.08 19.19
C GLN A 98 16.90 3.01 20.15
N ARG A 99 16.41 2.99 21.40
CA ARG A 99 16.74 1.94 22.38
C ARG A 99 16.31 0.57 21.90
N LEU A 100 15.12 0.42 21.32
CA LEU A 100 14.69 -0.85 20.74
C LEU A 100 15.60 -1.28 19.59
N ALA A 101 16.05 -0.35 18.76
CA ALA A 101 16.93 -0.64 17.63
C ALA A 101 18.41 -0.85 18.03
N SER A 102 18.87 -0.28 19.15
CA SER A 102 20.28 -0.26 19.57
C SER A 102 20.62 -1.22 20.70
N ILE A 103 19.67 -1.52 21.59
CA ILE A 103 19.88 -2.41 22.73
C ILE A 103 19.99 -3.84 22.20
N ASN A 104 21.24 -4.28 22.06
CA ASN A 104 21.67 -5.67 22.01
C ASN A 104 21.14 -6.47 20.82
N GLY A 105 21.90 -6.50 19.70
CA GLY A 105 22.17 -7.59 18.74
C GLY A 105 21.34 -8.89 18.71
N SER A 106 20.09 -8.88 19.14
CA SER A 106 19.26 -10.02 19.47
C SER A 106 17.94 -9.82 18.74
N SER A 107 18.01 -10.06 17.43
CA SER A 107 16.94 -10.46 16.49
C SER A 107 15.55 -9.78 16.50
N SER A 108 15.24 -8.86 17.41
CA SER A 108 13.85 -8.59 17.81
C SER A 108 13.30 -7.25 17.31
N ALA A 109 14.16 -6.28 16.97
CA ALA A 109 13.73 -5.01 16.41
C ALA A 109 14.62 -4.62 15.23
N ARG A 110 13.99 -4.33 14.08
CA ARG A 110 14.65 -3.85 12.88
C ARG A 110 13.88 -2.67 12.31
N ILE A 111 14.61 -1.63 11.91
CA ILE A 111 14.04 -0.47 11.24
C ILE A 111 14.12 -0.71 9.74
N PHE A 112 12.98 -0.65 9.05
CA PHE A 112 12.90 -0.74 7.60
C PHE A 112 12.43 0.57 7.01
N LYS A 113 13.00 0.94 5.87
CA LYS A 113 12.58 2.12 5.10
C LYS A 113 11.67 1.67 3.97
N ALA A 114 10.38 1.99 4.07
CA ALA A 114 9.46 1.86 2.95
C ALA A 114 9.59 3.11 2.06
N ILE A 115 10.20 2.95 0.88
CA ILE A 115 10.24 3.99 -0.15
C ILE A 115 9.06 3.71 -1.08
N ALA A 116 8.06 4.59 -1.04
CA ALA A 116 6.94 4.55 -1.98
C ALA A 116 7.15 5.62 -3.04
N ASP A 117 7.11 5.21 -4.30
CA ASP A 117 7.07 6.12 -5.43
C ASP A 117 5.83 7.03 -5.36
N PRO A 118 5.89 8.26 -5.88
CA PRO A 118 4.71 9.12 -5.97
C PRO A 118 3.60 8.37 -6.74
N PRO A 119 2.32 8.40 -6.30
CA PRO A 119 1.62 9.44 -5.53
C PRO A 119 1.74 9.36 -3.99
N THR A 120 1.69 10.52 -3.32
CA THR A 120 1.89 10.66 -1.87
C THR A 120 0.60 10.72 -1.06
N THR A 121 -0.49 10.05 -1.49
CA THR A 121 -1.72 10.01 -0.69
C THR A 121 -1.64 8.88 0.35
N SER A 122 -2.10 9.14 1.59
CA SER A 122 -2.05 8.16 2.68
C SER A 122 -2.85 6.89 2.37
N LEU A 123 -4.01 7.03 1.70
CA LEU A 123 -4.88 5.91 1.34
C LEU A 123 -4.21 4.96 0.34
N GLN A 124 -3.52 5.48 -0.67
CA GLN A 124 -2.86 4.65 -1.68
C GLN A 124 -1.68 3.87 -1.10
N ARG A 125 -0.94 4.48 -0.16
CA ARG A 125 0.16 3.81 0.54
C ARG A 125 -0.36 2.72 1.47
N LEU A 126 -1.46 2.97 2.17
CA LEU A 126 -2.09 1.97 3.02
C LEU A 126 -2.69 0.83 2.19
N LYS A 127 -3.33 1.13 1.05
CA LYS A 127 -3.85 0.13 0.12
C LYS A 127 -2.71 -0.75 -0.43
N GLY A 128 -1.62 -0.16 -0.90
CA GLY A 128 -0.45 -0.93 -1.35
C GLY A 128 0.20 -1.78 -0.25
N LEU A 129 0.30 -1.27 0.98
CA LEU A 129 0.85 -2.03 2.11
C LEU A 129 -0.04 -3.19 2.54
N THR A 130 -1.35 -3.02 2.48
CA THR A 130 -2.31 -4.02 2.97
C THR A 130 -2.62 -5.08 1.94
N THR A 131 -2.49 -4.77 0.64
CA THR A 131 -2.90 -5.68 -0.47
C THR A 131 -1.72 -6.14 -1.31
N GLY A 132 -0.55 -5.50 -1.19
CA GLY A 132 0.61 -5.76 -2.05
C GLY A 132 0.47 -5.26 -3.49
N GLY A 133 -0.64 -4.59 -3.82
CA GLY A 133 -0.92 -4.08 -5.17
C GLY A 133 -0.20 -2.76 -5.50
N LEU A 134 0.11 -2.56 -6.78
CA LEU A 134 0.64 -1.28 -7.27
C LEU A 134 -0.48 -0.22 -7.31
N PRO A 135 -0.30 0.98 -6.73
CA PRO A 135 -1.31 2.03 -6.78
C PRO A 135 -1.49 2.57 -8.20
N THR A 136 -2.74 2.75 -8.64
CA THR A 136 -3.04 3.33 -9.96
C THR A 136 -3.58 4.76 -9.87
N PHE A 137 -3.45 5.54 -10.94
CA PHE A 137 -3.86 6.95 -10.99
C PHE A 137 -5.37 7.16 -10.74
N VAL A 138 -6.21 6.17 -11.08
CA VAL A 138 -7.67 6.23 -10.85
C VAL A 138 -7.99 6.19 -9.34
N ASP A 139 -7.17 5.49 -8.54
CA ASP A 139 -7.33 5.43 -7.09
C ASP A 139 -6.97 6.76 -6.40
N VAL A 140 -6.18 7.64 -7.04
CA VAL A 140 -5.91 9.01 -6.53
C VAL A 140 -7.20 9.83 -6.54
N GLY A 141 -7.99 9.72 -7.61
CA GLY A 141 -9.28 10.41 -7.74
C GLY A 141 -10.33 9.87 -6.77
N ASN A 142 -10.34 8.56 -6.55
CA ASN A 142 -11.26 7.91 -5.60
C ASN A 142 -10.84 8.11 -4.12
N SER A 143 -9.66 8.68 -3.86
CA SER A 143 -9.23 9.02 -2.49
C SER A 143 -10.08 10.13 -1.85
N PHE A 144 -10.86 10.88 -2.64
CA PHE A 144 -11.85 11.85 -2.14
C PHE A 144 -13.17 11.21 -1.68
N GLY A 145 -13.45 9.95 -2.06
CA GLY A 145 -14.70 9.26 -1.75
C GLY A 145 -14.56 8.02 -0.86
N ALA A 146 -13.32 7.66 -0.48
CA ALA A 146 -12.98 6.52 0.39
C ALA A 146 -13.86 5.26 0.16
N PRO A 147 -13.91 4.69 -1.05
CA PRO A 147 -14.62 3.43 -1.26
C PRO A 147 -13.98 2.32 -0.42
N ALA A 148 -14.79 1.42 0.13
CA ALA A 148 -14.33 0.29 0.92
C ALA A 148 -13.37 -0.60 0.13
N ILE A 149 -12.34 -1.12 0.79
CA ILE A 149 -11.39 -2.07 0.19
C ILE A 149 -12.11 -3.41 0.02
N VAL A 150 -12.36 -3.81 -1.23
CA VAL A 150 -13.09 -5.06 -1.60
C VAL A 150 -12.13 -6.22 -1.88
N GLU A 151 -10.83 -5.95 -1.95
CA GLU A 151 -9.78 -6.95 -2.20
C GLU A 151 -9.28 -7.62 -0.91
N ASP A 152 -8.68 -8.81 -1.06
CA ASP A 152 -8.00 -9.50 0.04
C ASP A 152 -6.87 -8.63 0.59
N ASN A 153 -6.74 -8.62 1.91
CA ASN A 153 -5.75 -7.79 2.57
C ASN A 153 -5.14 -8.51 3.78
N LEU A 154 -3.95 -8.06 4.14
CA LEU A 154 -3.19 -8.61 5.26
C LEU A 154 -3.97 -8.56 6.58
N ILE A 155 -4.87 -7.59 6.75
CA ILE A 155 -5.69 -7.46 7.97
C ILE A 155 -6.75 -8.57 8.03
N HIS A 156 -7.40 -8.90 6.90
CA HIS A 156 -8.33 -10.02 6.81
C HIS A 156 -7.60 -11.34 7.11
N GLN A 157 -6.43 -11.55 6.51
CA GLN A 157 -5.64 -12.76 6.75
C GLN A 157 -5.21 -12.90 8.22
N VAL A 158 -4.82 -11.79 8.86
CA VAL A 158 -4.47 -11.78 10.29
C VAL A 158 -5.70 -12.01 11.19
N CYS A 159 -6.86 -11.47 10.82
CA CYS A 159 -8.11 -11.64 11.56
C CYS A 159 -8.54 -13.12 11.62
N PHE A 160 -8.25 -13.89 10.57
CA PHE A 160 -8.50 -15.34 10.58
C PHE A 160 -7.59 -16.13 11.53
N LEU A 161 -6.42 -15.57 11.88
CA LEU A 161 -5.42 -16.21 12.75
C LEU A 161 -5.51 -15.75 14.21
N PHE A 162 -5.96 -14.52 14.45
CA PHE A 162 -5.91 -13.87 15.76
C PHE A 162 -7.24 -13.20 16.12
N SER A 163 -7.63 -13.24 17.40
CA SER A 163 -8.71 -12.39 17.92
C SER A 163 -8.33 -10.91 17.77
N PHE A 164 -9.09 -10.19 16.96
CA PHE A 164 -8.79 -8.81 16.59
C PHE A 164 -9.54 -7.79 17.46
N SER A 165 -8.84 -6.74 17.88
CA SER A 165 -9.41 -5.58 18.57
C SER A 165 -8.83 -4.31 17.96
N TYR A 166 -9.70 -3.40 17.54
CA TYR A 166 -9.30 -2.13 16.93
C TYR A 166 -9.66 -0.95 17.84
N SER A 167 -8.73 -0.01 17.97
CA SER A 167 -8.95 1.27 18.65
C SER A 167 -8.33 2.37 17.80
N GLY A 168 -9.17 3.19 17.17
CA GLY A 168 -8.73 4.28 16.30
C GLY A 168 -9.70 5.46 16.33
N LYS A 169 -9.20 6.61 15.90
CA LYS A 169 -9.99 7.84 15.79
C LYS A 169 -10.54 7.90 14.36
N GLN A 170 -11.86 7.98 14.20
CA GLN A 170 -12.45 8.31 12.89
C GLN A 170 -11.95 9.70 12.49
N ILE A 171 -11.40 9.80 11.28
CA ILE A 171 -10.95 11.06 10.67
C ILE A 171 -12.10 11.60 9.84
#